data_AF-A0A2A2ZBT3-F1
#
_entry.id   AF-A0A2A2ZBT3-F1
#
_cell.length_a   1.000
_cell.length_b   1.000
_cell.length_c   1.000
_cell.angle_alpha   90.00
_cell.angle_beta   90.00
_cell.angle_gamma   90.00
#
_symmetry.space_group_name_H-M   'P 1'
#
loop_
_entity.id
_entity.type
_entity.pdbx_description
1 polymer ?
#
loop_
_entity_poly.entity_id
_entity_poly.type
_entity_poly.pdbx_seq_one_letter_code
_entity_poly.pdbx_strand_id
1 'polypeptide(L)'
;MNATEDGTEPLGEAPPELSGQCSPELKDFVRQAIPLSIDGKERRTVWVPAQPTVCPQLVIAPAVGCSKDGGNLRFRGTLALTHTHTGAQLVESTYVSGLEKLAAALKHFDWDFDMRNHFARPENADLADAVRAAIRDWQMDEGYSGPVSLWGDDEDKRAAREREPATTLLREQLDWWPAQYKSIRERELISKNREAWHEAISCSVNGWGMTYLLAVLQRVDPKVADIAARRLVAEFDAGDGLGEWVFQWSQELDSGRPLTLHGIPDLDPLTHFEASA
;
A
#
# COMPACT_ATOMS: atom_id res chain seq x y z
N MET A 1 51.29 18.49 1.15
CA MET A 1 50.98 17.30 0.34
C MET A 1 49.50 17.32 0.09
N ASN A 2 49.15 17.17 -1.19
CA ASN A 2 47.92 17.55 -1.87
C ASN A 2 46.61 17.08 -1.22
N ALA A 3 45.72 18.04 -0.94
CA ALA A 3 44.28 17.80 -0.87
C ALA A 3 43.77 17.74 -2.32
N THR A 4 43.12 16.65 -2.70
CA THR A 4 42.38 16.56 -3.96
C THR A 4 41.05 17.29 -3.81
N GLU A 5 40.84 18.28 -4.68
CA GLU A 5 39.58 18.97 -4.93
C GLU A 5 38.58 18.01 -5.58
N ASP A 6 37.91 17.19 -4.78
CA ASP A 6 36.52 16.78 -5.03
C ASP A 6 36.01 16.18 -3.72
N GLY A 7 34.97 16.77 -3.14
CA GLY A 7 34.46 16.46 -1.80
C GLY A 7 33.76 15.10 -1.68
N THR A 8 34.25 14.07 -2.36
CA THR A 8 33.78 12.69 -2.22
C THR A 8 34.79 11.91 -1.39
N GLU A 9 34.47 11.72 -0.11
CA GLU A 9 35.12 10.67 0.66
C GLU A 9 34.86 9.32 -0.01
N PRO A 10 35.88 8.48 -0.25
CA PRO A 10 35.66 7.14 -0.75
C PRO A 10 34.85 6.36 0.29
N LEU A 11 33.69 5.85 -0.12
CA LEU A 11 32.91 4.90 0.69
C LEU A 11 33.86 3.76 1.09
N GLY A 12 34.20 3.70 2.37
CA GLY A 12 35.12 2.71 2.91
C GLY A 12 34.68 1.30 2.50
N GLU A 13 35.64 0.45 2.15
CA GLU A 13 35.38 -0.95 1.82
C GLU A 13 34.58 -1.61 2.97
N ALA A 14 33.51 -2.33 2.60
CA ALA A 14 32.69 -3.04 3.57
C ALA A 14 33.56 -4.03 4.37
N PRO A 15 33.45 -4.07 5.72
CA PRO A 15 34.30 -4.93 6.53
C PRO A 15 34.15 -6.41 6.14
N PRO A 16 35.24 -7.20 6.07
CA PRO A 16 35.21 -8.54 5.46
C PRO A 16 34.53 -9.65 6.29
N GLU A 17 33.85 -9.35 7.40
CA GLU A 17 33.30 -10.38 8.30
C GLU A 17 31.92 -10.00 8.83
N LEU A 18 30.88 -10.27 8.02
CA LEU A 18 29.47 -10.31 8.48
C LEU A 18 28.96 -11.76 8.60
N SER A 19 29.86 -12.73 8.74
CA SER A 19 29.49 -14.13 8.97
C SER A 19 29.78 -14.53 10.41
N GLY A 20 28.75 -14.56 11.27
CA GLY A 20 28.76 -15.45 12.43
C GLY A 20 28.41 -14.88 13.80
N GLN A 21 27.99 -13.63 13.95
CA GLN A 21 27.47 -13.14 15.23
C GLN A 21 26.03 -12.64 15.08
N CYS A 22 25.06 -13.49 15.45
CA CYS A 22 23.71 -13.02 15.74
C CYS A 22 23.81 -12.02 16.89
N SER A 23 23.40 -10.77 16.64
CA SER A 23 23.23 -9.77 17.69
C SER A 23 22.35 -10.36 18.82
N PRO A 24 22.63 -10.12 20.11
CA PRO A 24 21.79 -10.56 21.22
C PRO A 24 20.34 -10.06 21.14
N GLU A 25 20.05 -9.08 20.28
CA GLU A 25 18.71 -8.55 19.95
C GLU A 25 17.87 -9.48 19.04
N LEU A 26 18.50 -10.46 18.39
CA LEU A 26 17.80 -11.43 17.52
C LEU A 26 17.32 -12.68 18.26
N LYS A 27 17.44 -12.75 19.59
CA LYS A 27 17.05 -13.93 20.38
C LYS A 27 15.56 -14.28 20.27
N ASP A 28 14.72 -13.28 20.01
CA ASP A 28 13.27 -13.45 19.89
C ASP A 28 12.82 -13.64 18.44
N PHE A 29 13.75 -13.62 17.47
CA PHE A 29 13.47 -13.82 16.06
C PHE A 29 13.76 -15.27 15.63
N VAL A 30 12.87 -15.82 14.82
CA VAL A 30 13.06 -17.11 14.15
C VAL A 30 13.64 -16.90 12.76
N ARG A 31 14.25 -17.95 12.20
CA ARG A 31 14.78 -17.91 10.84
C ARG A 31 13.70 -18.38 9.85
N GLN A 32 13.26 -17.51 8.95
CA GLN A 32 12.26 -17.83 7.93
C GLN A 32 12.90 -18.06 6.57
N ALA A 33 12.50 -19.13 5.89
CA ALA A 33 12.83 -19.38 4.50
C ALA A 33 11.81 -18.70 3.58
N ILE A 34 12.27 -17.87 2.64
CA ILE A 34 11.43 -17.25 1.62
C ILE A 34 11.88 -17.75 0.24
N PRO A 35 11.11 -18.63 -0.40
CA PRO A 35 11.37 -19.06 -1.78
C PRO A 35 11.02 -17.94 -2.76
N LEU A 36 12.02 -17.53 -3.54
CA LEU A 36 11.91 -16.54 -4.60
C LEU A 36 12.10 -17.22 -5.96
N SER A 37 11.30 -16.77 -6.94
CA SER A 37 11.44 -17.18 -8.34
C SER A 37 12.17 -16.07 -9.10
N ILE A 38 13.31 -16.40 -9.69
CA ILE A 38 14.10 -15.55 -10.59
C ILE A 38 13.75 -15.96 -12.02
N ASP A 39 13.24 -15.01 -12.80
CA ASP A 39 12.88 -15.19 -14.23
C ASP A 39 11.92 -16.36 -14.51
N GLY A 40 11.12 -16.75 -13.51
CA GLY A 40 10.21 -17.89 -13.61
C GLY A 40 10.90 -19.26 -13.69
N LYS A 41 12.23 -19.33 -13.53
CA LYS A 41 13.02 -20.54 -13.81
C LYS A 41 13.94 -20.96 -12.67
N GLU A 42 14.62 -20.03 -12.00
CA GLU A 42 15.54 -20.36 -10.90
C GLU A 42 14.87 -20.06 -9.56
N ARG A 43 14.74 -21.07 -8.70
CA ARG A 43 14.25 -20.89 -7.33
C ARG A 43 15.43 -20.69 -6.38
N ARG A 44 15.51 -19.52 -5.75
CA ARG A 44 16.45 -19.26 -4.64
C ARG A 44 15.69 -19.13 -3.34
N THR A 45 16.22 -19.72 -2.28
CA THR A 45 15.70 -19.53 -0.93
C THR A 45 16.53 -18.49 -0.23
N VAL A 46 15.87 -17.41 0.19
CA VAL A 46 16.48 -16.39 1.04
C VAL A 46 16.08 -16.68 2.48
N TRP A 47 17.05 -16.60 3.38
CA TRP A 47 16.79 -16.73 4.80
C TRP A 47 16.79 -15.37 5.46
N VAL A 48 15.71 -15.04 6.15
CA VAL A 48 15.54 -13.76 6.83
C VAL A 48 15.19 -13.98 8.31
N PRO A 49 15.56 -13.06 9.20
CA PRO A 49 14.98 -13.02 10.55
C PRO A 49 13.49 -12.70 10.43
N ALA A 50 12.66 -13.37 11.24
CA ALA A 50 11.23 -13.15 11.30
C ALA A 50 10.74 -13.13 12.75
N GLN A 51 9.81 -12.25 13.05
CA GLN A 51 9.18 -12.11 14.35
C GLN A 51 8.03 -13.14 14.46
N PRO A 52 8.01 -13.99 15.50
CA PRO A 52 6.87 -14.84 15.79
C PRO A 52 5.59 -14.05 16.05
N THR A 53 4.43 -14.63 15.72
CA THR A 53 3.13 -14.03 16.05
C THR A 53 2.33 -14.95 16.99
N VAL A 54 1.14 -14.49 17.38
CA VAL A 54 0.18 -15.29 18.15
C VAL A 54 -0.38 -16.49 17.35
N CYS A 55 -0.20 -16.50 16.02
CA CYS A 55 -0.47 -17.65 15.16
C CYS A 55 0.89 -18.29 14.81
N PRO A 56 1.26 -19.46 15.37
CA PRO A 56 2.61 -20.02 15.23
C PRO A 56 3.03 -20.30 13.78
N GLN A 57 2.08 -20.55 12.89
CA GLN A 57 2.30 -20.79 11.47
C GLN A 57 2.47 -19.50 10.65
N LEU A 58 2.28 -18.32 11.27
CA LEU A 58 2.44 -17.02 10.62
C LEU A 58 3.51 -16.20 11.36
N VAL A 59 4.48 -15.67 10.60
CA VAL A 59 5.56 -14.84 11.11
C VAL A 59 5.61 -13.51 10.36
N ILE A 60 6.10 -12.46 11.01
CA ILE A 60 6.34 -11.17 10.36
C ILE A 60 7.79 -11.14 9.90
N ALA A 61 8.02 -11.07 8.60
CA ALA A 61 9.36 -11.10 8.00
C ALA A 61 9.56 -9.90 7.05
N PRO A 62 10.80 -9.46 6.82
CA PRO A 62 11.09 -8.49 5.76
C PRO A 62 10.58 -8.98 4.40
N ALA A 63 9.88 -8.12 3.68
CA ALA A 63 9.47 -8.43 2.32
C ALA A 63 10.70 -8.40 1.40
N VAL A 64 10.95 -9.54 0.74
CA VAL A 64 12.07 -9.72 -0.19
C VAL A 64 11.54 -9.97 -1.60
N GLY A 65 12.28 -9.50 -2.59
CA GLY A 65 11.99 -9.73 -4.00
C GLY A 65 13.25 -9.74 -4.86
N CYS A 66 13.06 -9.93 -6.16
CA CYS A 66 14.12 -9.86 -7.16
C CYS A 66 13.91 -8.62 -8.04
N SER A 67 14.98 -7.99 -8.50
CA SER A 67 14.91 -6.96 -9.55
C SER A 67 14.22 -7.48 -10.81
N LYS A 68 13.62 -6.59 -11.62
CA LYS A 68 13.02 -6.95 -12.92
C LYS A 68 13.97 -7.73 -13.84
N ASP A 69 15.27 -7.46 -13.76
CA ASP A 69 16.31 -8.17 -14.53
C ASP A 69 16.76 -9.51 -13.90
N GLY A 70 16.01 -10.03 -12.92
CA GLY A 70 16.21 -11.32 -12.29
C GLY A 70 17.41 -11.44 -11.34
N GLY A 71 18.48 -10.67 -11.56
CA GLY A 71 19.78 -10.95 -10.97
C GLY A 71 19.96 -10.58 -9.49
N ASN A 72 19.26 -9.56 -8.98
CA ASN A 72 19.57 -8.98 -7.67
C ASN A 72 18.41 -9.13 -6.67
N LEU A 73 18.72 -9.78 -5.54
CA LEU A 73 17.85 -9.82 -4.36
C LEU A 73 17.77 -8.43 -3.72
N ARG A 74 16.57 -8.00 -3.35
CA ARG A 74 16.33 -6.70 -2.71
C ARG A 74 15.28 -6.81 -1.62
N PHE A 75 15.49 -6.08 -0.52
CA PHE A 75 14.42 -5.78 0.42
C PHE A 75 13.47 -4.76 -0.20
N ARG A 76 12.18 -4.97 0.01
CA ARG A 76 11.11 -4.15 -0.57
C ARG A 76 10.76 -2.91 0.27
N GLY A 77 11.40 -2.75 1.44
CA GLY A 77 11.14 -1.65 2.38
C GLY A 77 9.92 -1.87 3.29
N THR A 78 9.21 -2.99 3.12
CA THR A 78 8.01 -3.38 3.89
C THR A 78 8.26 -4.67 4.67
N LEU A 79 7.37 -4.96 5.61
CA LEU A 79 7.27 -6.25 6.28
C LEU A 79 6.09 -7.03 5.70
N ALA A 80 6.17 -8.35 5.72
CA ALA A 80 5.14 -9.25 5.23
C ALA A 80 4.72 -10.24 6.31
N LEU A 81 3.41 -10.44 6.47
CA LEU A 81 2.91 -11.61 7.18
C LEU A 81 3.13 -12.83 6.30
N THR A 82 3.96 -13.75 6.76
CA THR A 82 4.52 -14.85 5.98
C THR A 82 4.16 -16.18 6.61
N HIS A 83 3.67 -17.11 5.79
CA HIS A 83 3.38 -18.46 6.21
C HIS A 83 4.66 -19.28 6.37
N THR A 84 4.88 -19.84 7.56
CA THR A 84 6.17 -20.42 7.96
C THR A 84 6.62 -21.58 7.09
N HIS A 85 5.71 -22.51 6.80
CA HIS A 85 6.04 -23.74 6.05
C HIS A 85 6.34 -23.47 4.57
N THR A 86 5.58 -22.58 3.96
CA THR A 86 5.66 -22.33 2.50
C THR A 86 6.52 -21.12 2.11
N GLY A 87 6.83 -20.26 3.08
CA GLY A 87 7.41 -18.94 2.86
C GLY A 87 6.56 -18.03 1.95
N ALA A 88 5.26 -18.32 1.80
CA ALA A 88 4.34 -17.49 1.03
C ALA A 88 3.96 -16.26 1.84
N GLN A 89 3.97 -15.10 1.19
CA GLN A 89 3.58 -13.83 1.79
C GLN A 89 2.08 -13.63 1.60
N LEU A 90 1.36 -13.31 2.67
CA LEU A 90 -0.07 -13.01 2.64
C LEU A 90 -0.28 -11.54 2.27
N VAL A 91 0.25 -10.64 3.11
CA VAL A 91 0.06 -9.20 2.98
C VAL A 91 1.32 -8.46 3.43
N GLU A 92 1.61 -7.34 2.76
CA GLU A 92 2.69 -6.42 3.12
C GLU A 92 2.16 -5.19 3.86
N SER A 93 2.91 -4.71 4.84
CA SER A 93 2.64 -3.45 5.54
C SER A 93 3.95 -2.83 6.05
N THR A 94 3.95 -1.52 6.21
CA THR A 94 5.00 -0.78 6.92
C THR A 94 4.78 -0.76 8.44
N TYR A 95 3.60 -1.17 8.92
CA TYR A 95 3.23 -1.17 10.33
C TYR A 95 3.18 -2.59 10.92
N VAL A 96 4.13 -2.91 11.81
CA VAL A 96 4.19 -4.22 12.51
C VAL A 96 2.90 -4.51 13.28
N SER A 97 2.39 -3.52 14.00
CA SER A 97 1.18 -3.67 14.83
C SER A 97 -0.07 -4.03 14.04
N GLY A 98 -0.17 -3.56 12.78
CA GLY A 98 -1.23 -3.97 11.85
C GLY A 98 -1.12 -5.46 11.53
N LEU A 99 0.08 -5.94 11.18
CA LEU A 99 0.33 -7.35 10.87
C LEU A 99 0.10 -8.27 12.09
N GLU A 100 0.41 -7.80 13.30
CA GLU A 100 0.12 -8.54 14.54
C GLU A 100 -1.38 -8.72 14.77
N LYS A 101 -2.18 -7.66 14.54
CA LYS A 101 -3.64 -7.74 14.60
C LYS A 101 -4.19 -8.71 13.56
N LEU A 102 -3.66 -8.67 12.32
CA LEU A 102 -4.06 -9.61 11.27
C LEU A 102 -3.74 -11.05 11.68
N ALA A 103 -2.54 -11.32 12.17
CA ALA A 103 -2.17 -12.64 12.67
C ALA A 103 -3.11 -13.13 13.80
N ALA A 104 -3.53 -12.22 14.68
CA ALA A 104 -4.50 -12.53 15.73
C ALA A 104 -5.90 -12.85 15.19
N ALA A 105 -6.34 -12.17 14.12
CA ALA A 105 -7.60 -12.47 13.44
C ALA A 105 -7.54 -13.81 12.70
N LEU A 106 -6.40 -14.15 12.13
CA LEU A 106 -6.21 -15.37 11.32
C LEU A 106 -5.92 -16.63 12.16
N LYS A 107 -5.61 -16.50 13.46
CA LYS A 107 -5.16 -17.62 14.33
C LYS A 107 -6.14 -18.79 14.46
N HIS A 108 -7.40 -18.58 14.10
CA HIS A 108 -8.47 -19.59 14.22
C HIS A 108 -8.60 -20.47 12.99
N PHE A 109 -7.96 -20.10 11.88
CA PHE A 109 -7.92 -20.90 10.66
C PHE A 109 -6.82 -21.95 10.75
N ASP A 110 -6.99 -23.04 9.99
CA ASP A 110 -5.97 -24.07 9.86
C ASP A 110 -4.88 -23.61 8.90
N TRP A 111 -3.71 -23.32 9.48
CA TRP A 111 -2.49 -22.95 8.76
C TRP A 111 -1.47 -24.10 8.73
N ASP A 112 -1.81 -25.29 9.22
CA ASP A 112 -0.87 -26.42 9.26
C ASP A 112 -0.82 -27.15 7.91
N PHE A 113 -0.21 -26.50 6.91
CA PHE A 113 -0.03 -27.08 5.59
C PHE A 113 1.33 -26.72 4.97
N ASP A 114 1.84 -27.57 4.08
CA ASP A 114 3.17 -27.37 3.46
C ASP A 114 3.12 -27.01 1.97
N MET A 115 1.93 -27.03 1.37
CA MET A 115 1.76 -26.85 -0.06
C MET A 115 1.24 -25.45 -0.36
N ARG A 116 1.96 -24.71 -1.22
CA ARG A 116 1.53 -23.36 -1.63
C ARG A 116 0.12 -23.36 -2.21
N ASN A 117 -0.19 -24.30 -3.08
CA ASN A 117 -1.50 -24.41 -3.73
C ASN A 117 -2.65 -24.84 -2.82
N HIS A 118 -2.49 -24.83 -1.48
CA HIS A 118 -3.51 -25.25 -0.53
C HIS A 118 -4.86 -24.54 -0.75
N PHE A 119 -4.86 -23.21 -0.89
CA PHE A 119 -6.08 -22.42 -1.11
C PHE A 119 -6.67 -22.52 -2.52
N ALA A 120 -5.90 -23.02 -3.50
CA ALA A 120 -6.38 -23.24 -4.86
C ALA A 120 -7.14 -24.57 -5.01
N ARG A 121 -7.15 -25.41 -3.97
CA ARG A 121 -7.80 -26.71 -3.99
C ARG A 121 -9.32 -26.56 -3.76
N PRO A 122 -10.16 -27.23 -4.56
CA PRO A 122 -11.61 -27.15 -4.40
C PRO A 122 -12.11 -27.51 -2.99
N GLU A 123 -11.47 -28.49 -2.34
CA GLU A 123 -11.82 -28.91 -0.98
C GLU A 123 -11.56 -27.82 0.09
N ASN A 124 -10.75 -26.81 -0.22
CA ASN A 124 -10.39 -25.72 0.70
C ASN A 124 -11.04 -24.39 0.31
N ALA A 125 -11.99 -24.38 -0.63
CA ALA A 125 -12.60 -23.15 -1.13
C ALA A 125 -13.26 -22.32 -0.01
N ASP A 126 -14.03 -22.96 0.88
CA ASP A 126 -14.69 -22.27 2.00
C ASP A 126 -13.67 -21.63 2.96
N LEU A 127 -12.56 -22.33 3.22
CA LEU A 127 -11.46 -21.81 4.04
C LEU A 127 -10.77 -20.63 3.35
N ALA A 128 -10.48 -20.75 2.05
CA ALA A 128 -9.88 -19.69 1.26
C ALA A 128 -10.76 -18.43 1.27
N ASP A 129 -12.06 -18.58 1.10
CA ASP A 129 -13.00 -17.45 1.11
C ASP A 129 -13.10 -16.80 2.50
N ALA A 130 -13.10 -17.58 3.57
CA ALA A 130 -13.09 -17.06 4.94
C ALA A 130 -11.79 -16.30 5.27
N VAL A 131 -10.64 -16.82 4.84
CA VAL A 131 -9.34 -16.15 5.00
C VAL A 131 -9.29 -14.86 4.17
N ARG A 132 -9.74 -14.89 2.90
CA ARG A 132 -9.84 -13.69 2.06
C ARG A 132 -10.70 -12.63 2.72
N ALA A 133 -11.86 -13.00 3.24
CA ALA A 133 -12.75 -12.08 3.94
C ALA A 133 -12.06 -11.44 5.15
N ALA A 134 -11.41 -12.24 6.00
CA ALA A 134 -10.70 -11.74 7.18
C ALA A 134 -9.56 -10.77 6.81
N ILE A 135 -8.81 -11.06 5.75
CA ILE A 135 -7.76 -10.16 5.25
C ILE A 135 -8.36 -8.86 4.71
N ARG A 136 -9.43 -8.94 3.90
CA ARG A 136 -10.08 -7.74 3.33
C ARG A 136 -10.69 -6.85 4.41
N ASP A 137 -11.31 -7.44 5.43
CA ASP A 137 -11.84 -6.69 6.57
C ASP A 137 -10.73 -5.96 7.32
N TRP A 138 -9.62 -6.65 7.60
CA TRP A 138 -8.43 -6.01 8.18
C TRP A 138 -7.86 -4.90 7.30
N GLN A 139 -7.76 -5.11 5.98
CA GLN A 139 -7.26 -4.09 5.05
C GLN A 139 -8.13 -2.83 5.09
N MET A 140 -9.45 -2.98 5.13
CA MET A 140 -10.38 -1.86 5.25
C MET A 140 -10.30 -1.17 6.61
N ASP A 141 -10.12 -1.92 7.69
CA ASP A 141 -10.02 -1.37 9.05
C ASP A 141 -8.72 -0.61 9.30
N GLU A 142 -7.64 -0.96 8.59
CA GLU A 142 -6.39 -0.18 8.53
C GLU A 142 -6.53 1.09 7.69
N GLY A 143 -7.68 1.28 7.01
CA GLY A 143 -7.98 2.49 6.27
C GLY A 143 -7.95 3.75 7.13
N TYR A 144 -7.65 4.89 6.51
CA TYR A 144 -7.56 6.16 7.23
C TYR A 144 -8.91 6.52 7.87
N SER A 145 -8.92 6.54 9.20
CA SER A 145 -10.06 6.92 10.05
C SER A 145 -9.86 8.26 10.75
N GLY A 146 -8.79 8.99 10.42
CA GLY A 146 -8.43 10.26 11.04
C GLY A 146 -9.35 11.43 10.64
N PRO A 147 -9.04 12.64 11.12
CA PRO A 147 -9.89 13.82 10.93
C PRO A 147 -10.16 14.11 9.45
N VAL A 148 -11.41 14.43 9.16
CA VAL A 148 -11.91 14.75 7.80
C VAL A 148 -12.10 16.25 7.60
N SER A 149 -11.29 17.06 8.27
CA SER A 149 -11.37 18.52 8.22
C SER A 149 -10.36 19.10 7.22
N LEU A 150 -10.80 20.10 6.48
CA LEU A 150 -9.97 21.00 5.71
C LEU A 150 -9.96 22.37 6.39
N TRP A 151 -8.91 23.15 6.11
CA TRP A 151 -8.85 24.55 6.52
C TRP A 151 -10.10 25.33 6.06
N GLY A 152 -10.79 25.96 7.01
CA GLY A 152 -11.97 26.78 6.76
C GLY A 152 -13.31 26.04 6.74
N ASP A 153 -13.35 24.77 7.15
CA ASP A 153 -14.63 24.07 7.35
C ASP A 153 -15.45 24.60 8.52
N ASP A 154 -16.76 24.64 8.33
CA ASP A 154 -17.73 24.78 9.41
C ASP A 154 -18.01 23.44 10.12
N GLU A 155 -18.83 23.45 11.17
CA GLU A 155 -19.21 22.23 11.91
C GLU A 155 -20.06 21.29 11.07
N ASP A 156 -20.92 21.82 10.20
CA ASP A 156 -21.85 21.03 9.40
C ASP A 156 -21.11 20.19 8.34
N LYS A 157 -20.10 20.76 7.68
CA LYS A 157 -19.24 20.05 6.72
C LYS A 157 -18.45 18.94 7.38
N ARG A 158 -17.86 19.22 8.56
CA ARG A 158 -17.13 18.21 9.34
C ARG A 158 -18.06 17.04 9.71
N ALA A 159 -19.24 17.34 10.26
CA ALA A 159 -20.23 16.33 10.60
C ALA A 159 -20.78 15.56 9.38
N ALA A 160 -20.91 16.22 8.22
CA ALA A 160 -21.31 15.57 6.98
C ALA A 160 -20.23 14.58 6.49
N ARG A 161 -18.96 14.99 6.45
CA ARG A 161 -17.86 14.11 6.07
C ARG A 161 -17.62 12.96 7.05
N GLU A 162 -17.96 13.12 8.33
CA GLU A 162 -17.90 12.01 9.29
C GLU A 162 -18.96 10.94 9.02
N ARG A 163 -20.18 11.36 8.62
CA ARG A 163 -21.32 10.46 8.39
C ARG A 163 -21.33 9.81 7.00
N GLU A 164 -21.05 10.60 5.96
CA GLU A 164 -21.06 10.16 4.56
C GLU A 164 -19.86 10.76 3.79
N PRO A 165 -18.63 10.27 4.05
CA PRO A 165 -17.40 10.84 3.50
C PRO A 165 -17.40 10.99 1.99
N ALA A 166 -17.69 9.90 1.26
CA ALA A 166 -17.62 9.90 -0.20
C ALA A 166 -18.71 10.79 -0.81
N THR A 167 -19.93 10.73 -0.27
CA THR A 167 -21.05 11.53 -0.78
C THR A 167 -20.82 13.01 -0.51
N THR A 168 -20.30 13.36 0.66
CA THR A 168 -19.98 14.75 1.00
C THR A 168 -18.89 15.29 0.09
N LEU A 169 -17.77 14.56 -0.05
CA LEU A 169 -16.68 15.00 -0.93
C LEU A 169 -17.16 15.13 -2.39
N LEU A 170 -17.99 14.19 -2.86
CA LEU A 170 -18.59 14.26 -4.20
C LEU A 170 -19.44 15.52 -4.38
N ARG A 171 -20.31 15.86 -3.42
CA ARG A 171 -21.11 17.09 -3.46
C ARG A 171 -20.23 18.33 -3.47
N GLU A 172 -19.20 18.36 -2.62
CA GLU A 172 -18.26 19.48 -2.55
C GLU A 172 -17.55 19.71 -3.89
N GLN A 173 -17.13 18.65 -4.58
CA GLN A 173 -16.54 18.78 -5.92
C GLN A 173 -17.53 19.26 -6.98
N LEU A 174 -18.79 18.77 -6.91
CA LEU A 174 -19.85 19.19 -7.82
C LEU A 174 -20.29 20.65 -7.60
N ASP A 175 -20.20 21.15 -6.37
CA ASP A 175 -20.53 22.54 -6.03
C ASP A 175 -19.35 23.50 -6.31
N TRP A 176 -18.13 23.04 -6.06
CA TRP A 176 -16.92 23.84 -6.26
C TRP A 176 -16.70 24.19 -7.73
N TRP A 177 -16.89 23.24 -8.65
CA TRP A 177 -16.58 23.45 -10.06
C TRP A 177 -17.41 24.57 -10.73
N PRO A 178 -18.76 24.61 -10.62
CA PRO A 178 -19.56 25.72 -11.15
C PRO A 178 -19.17 27.09 -10.59
N ALA A 179 -18.84 27.15 -9.28
CA ALA A 179 -18.41 28.38 -8.64
C ALA A 179 -17.06 28.86 -9.20
N GLN A 180 -16.10 27.94 -9.37
CA GLN A 180 -14.79 28.26 -9.92
C GLN A 180 -14.87 28.67 -11.40
N TYR A 181 -15.67 27.95 -12.21
CA TYR A 181 -15.90 28.30 -13.61
C TYR A 181 -16.51 29.70 -13.76
N LYS A 182 -17.51 30.04 -12.92
CA LYS A 182 -18.11 31.37 -12.89
C LYS A 182 -17.07 32.46 -12.59
N SER A 183 -16.25 32.26 -11.54
CA SER A 183 -15.16 33.16 -11.16
C SER A 183 -14.16 33.40 -12.30
N ILE A 184 -13.73 32.33 -12.97
CA ILE A 184 -12.79 32.39 -14.10
C ILE A 184 -13.37 33.18 -15.27
N ARG A 185 -14.66 32.95 -15.59
CA ARG A 185 -15.36 33.66 -16.66
C ARG A 185 -15.54 35.14 -16.34
N GLU A 186 -15.97 35.48 -15.13
CA GLU A 186 -16.25 36.86 -14.70
C GLU A 186 -14.99 37.72 -14.63
N ARG A 187 -13.83 37.13 -14.33
CA ARG A 187 -12.54 37.85 -14.30
C ARG A 187 -11.90 38.02 -15.69
N GLU A 188 -12.57 37.59 -16.76
CA GLU A 188 -12.06 37.59 -18.14
C GLU A 188 -10.67 36.94 -18.29
N LEU A 189 -10.31 36.03 -17.37
CA LEU A 189 -8.99 35.39 -17.36
C LEU A 189 -8.80 34.53 -18.61
N ILE A 190 -9.88 33.93 -19.09
CA ILE A 190 -9.90 33.08 -20.30
C ILE A 190 -9.57 33.88 -21.56
N SER A 191 -10.09 35.11 -21.70
CA SER A 191 -9.92 35.90 -22.91
C SER A 191 -8.61 36.69 -22.94
N LYS A 192 -8.01 36.94 -21.78
CA LYS A 192 -6.81 37.78 -21.63
C LYS A 192 -5.52 37.00 -21.35
N ASN A 193 -5.61 35.75 -20.91
CA ASN A 193 -4.44 34.93 -20.58
C ASN A 193 -4.63 33.48 -21.01
N ARG A 194 -3.90 33.08 -22.05
CA ARG A 194 -3.96 31.72 -22.62
C ARG A 194 -3.44 30.65 -21.66
N GLU A 195 -2.45 30.95 -20.84
CA GLU A 195 -1.90 30.02 -19.84
C GLU A 195 -2.93 29.76 -18.74
N ALA A 196 -3.56 30.82 -18.23
CA ALA A 196 -4.65 30.70 -17.25
C ALA A 196 -5.84 29.91 -17.80
N TRP A 197 -6.12 30.00 -19.10
CA TRP A 197 -7.13 29.16 -19.75
C TRP A 197 -6.74 27.67 -19.80
N HIS A 198 -5.49 27.36 -20.16
CA HIS A 198 -5.00 25.98 -20.17
C HIS A 198 -4.98 25.37 -18.75
N GLU A 199 -4.55 26.14 -17.75
CA GLU A 199 -4.60 25.74 -16.35
C GLU A 199 -6.04 25.49 -15.89
N ALA A 200 -6.98 26.38 -16.22
CA ALA A 200 -8.39 26.20 -15.91
C ALA A 200 -8.96 24.90 -16.51
N ILE A 201 -8.64 24.58 -17.78
CA ILE A 201 -9.04 23.32 -18.41
C ILE A 201 -8.45 22.13 -17.65
N SER A 202 -7.16 22.17 -17.33
CA SER A 202 -6.49 21.10 -16.58
C SER A 202 -7.16 20.85 -15.23
N CYS A 203 -7.44 21.90 -14.46
CA CYS A 203 -8.19 21.82 -13.20
C CYS A 203 -9.60 21.25 -13.41
N SER A 204 -10.29 21.63 -14.50
CA SER A 204 -11.62 21.11 -14.85
C SER A 204 -11.61 19.61 -15.03
N VAL A 205 -10.65 19.12 -15.82
CA VAL A 205 -10.54 17.70 -16.19
C VAL A 205 -10.13 16.87 -14.99
N ASN A 206 -9.20 17.38 -14.16
CA ASN A 206 -8.82 16.73 -12.91
C ASN A 206 -9.99 16.63 -11.92
N GLY A 207 -10.74 17.72 -11.74
CA GLY A 207 -11.94 17.73 -10.91
C GLY A 207 -12.99 16.74 -11.41
N TRP A 208 -13.28 16.76 -12.72
CA TRP A 208 -14.20 15.79 -13.34
C TRP A 208 -13.74 14.34 -13.16
N GLY A 209 -12.45 14.07 -13.39
CA GLY A 209 -11.86 12.74 -13.23
C GLY A 209 -12.02 12.21 -11.80
N MET A 210 -11.75 13.06 -10.81
CA MET A 210 -11.95 12.72 -9.40
C MET A 210 -13.42 12.46 -9.07
N THR A 211 -14.33 13.34 -9.49
CA THR A 211 -15.78 13.15 -9.33
C THR A 211 -16.24 11.84 -9.96
N TYR A 212 -15.80 11.55 -11.18
CA TYR A 212 -16.19 10.35 -11.91
C TYR A 212 -15.68 9.08 -11.22
N LEU A 213 -14.38 9.04 -10.86
CA LEU A 213 -13.78 7.87 -10.20
C LEU A 213 -14.38 7.61 -8.81
N LEU A 214 -14.63 8.65 -8.01
CA LEU A 214 -15.29 8.50 -6.71
C LEU A 214 -16.74 7.99 -6.88
N ALA A 215 -17.47 8.49 -7.88
CA ALA A 215 -18.82 8.01 -8.18
C ALA A 215 -18.84 6.56 -8.70
N VAL A 216 -17.81 6.13 -9.43
CA VAL A 216 -17.62 4.73 -9.83
C VAL A 216 -17.35 3.86 -8.59
N LEU A 217 -16.43 4.28 -7.71
CA LEU A 217 -16.14 3.57 -6.47
C LEU A 217 -17.38 3.42 -5.61
N GLN A 218 -18.16 4.49 -5.41
CA GLN A 218 -19.43 4.42 -4.66
C GLN A 218 -20.42 3.40 -5.23
N ARG A 219 -20.42 3.16 -6.54
CA ARG A 219 -21.30 2.15 -7.16
C ARG A 219 -20.77 0.74 -7.00
N VAL A 220 -19.46 0.55 -6.97
CA VAL A 220 -18.82 -0.77 -6.85
C VAL A 220 -18.78 -1.22 -5.40
N ASP A 221 -18.27 -0.36 -4.52
CA ASP A 221 -18.16 -0.60 -3.08
C ASP A 221 -18.20 0.74 -2.31
N PRO A 222 -19.35 1.06 -1.67
CA PRO A 222 -19.50 2.28 -0.90
C PRO A 222 -18.53 2.43 0.27
N LYS A 223 -18.14 1.32 0.93
CA LYS A 223 -17.22 1.37 2.08
C LYS A 223 -15.81 1.75 1.61
N VAL A 224 -15.36 1.16 0.51
CA VAL A 224 -14.10 1.52 -0.15
C VAL A 224 -14.11 2.97 -0.61
N ALA A 225 -15.23 3.46 -1.16
CA ALA A 225 -15.37 4.86 -1.55
C ALA A 225 -15.22 5.81 -0.36
N ASP A 226 -15.81 5.49 0.79
CA ASP A 226 -15.70 6.29 2.01
C ASP A 226 -14.27 6.33 2.53
N ILE A 227 -13.57 5.19 2.54
CA ILE A 227 -12.14 5.12 2.92
C ILE A 227 -11.29 5.98 1.99
N ALA A 228 -11.50 5.86 0.67
CA ALA A 228 -10.79 6.66 -0.33
C ALA A 228 -11.06 8.16 -0.15
N ALA A 229 -12.30 8.56 0.12
CA ALA A 229 -12.65 9.96 0.35
C ALA A 229 -11.98 10.55 1.60
N ARG A 230 -11.96 9.81 2.72
CA ARG A 230 -11.26 10.24 3.93
C ARG A 230 -9.76 10.41 3.67
N ARG A 231 -9.16 9.46 2.96
CA ARG A 231 -7.74 9.52 2.59
C ARG A 231 -7.45 10.75 1.72
N LEU A 232 -8.26 11.01 0.70
CA LEU A 232 -8.09 12.17 -0.18
C LEU A 232 -8.16 13.49 0.60
N VAL A 233 -9.14 13.63 1.50
CA VAL A 233 -9.27 14.84 2.35
C VAL A 233 -8.04 15.02 3.23
N ALA A 234 -7.53 13.96 3.85
CA ALA A 234 -6.33 14.02 4.67
C ALA A 234 -5.10 14.45 3.86
N GLU A 235 -4.94 13.92 2.65
CA GLU A 235 -3.84 14.28 1.76
C GLU A 235 -3.96 15.72 1.22
N PHE A 236 -5.19 16.23 1.02
CA PHE A 236 -5.43 17.63 0.66
C PHE A 236 -5.03 18.60 1.77
N ASP A 237 -5.26 18.24 3.04
CA ASP A 237 -4.86 19.06 4.18
C ASP A 237 -3.34 19.00 4.41
N ALA A 238 -2.75 17.81 4.31
CA ALA A 238 -1.32 17.60 4.52
C ALA A 238 -0.45 18.23 3.41
N GLY A 239 -0.92 18.23 2.16
CA GLY A 239 -0.16 18.78 1.01
C GLY A 239 1.05 17.95 0.57
N ASP A 240 1.44 16.92 1.32
CA ASP A 240 2.63 16.09 1.07
C ASP A 240 2.40 14.96 0.06
N GLY A 241 1.14 14.66 -0.28
CA GLY A 241 0.80 13.53 -1.16
C GLY A 241 1.34 13.62 -2.59
N LEU A 242 1.72 14.82 -3.04
CA LEU A 242 2.32 15.05 -4.36
C LEU A 242 3.78 14.56 -4.46
N GLY A 243 4.49 14.42 -3.33
CA GLY A 243 5.90 14.05 -3.31
C GLY A 243 6.12 12.56 -3.06
N GLU A 244 5.68 12.07 -1.90
CA GLU A 244 6.09 10.75 -1.40
C GLU A 244 5.33 9.60 -2.08
N TRP A 245 3.99 9.70 -2.16
CA TRP A 245 3.17 8.62 -2.70
C TRP A 245 3.33 8.46 -4.21
N VAL A 246 3.39 9.55 -4.96
CA VAL A 246 3.58 9.51 -6.42
C VAL A 246 4.93 8.88 -6.76
N PHE A 247 5.99 9.23 -6.03
CA PHE A 247 7.32 8.65 -6.23
C PHE A 247 7.35 7.17 -5.86
N GLN A 248 6.74 6.79 -4.74
CA GLN A 248 6.61 5.39 -4.33
C GLN A 248 5.84 4.58 -5.39
N TRP A 249 4.70 5.07 -5.86
CA TRP A 249 3.89 4.40 -6.89
C TRP A 249 4.63 4.28 -8.22
N SER A 250 5.42 5.28 -8.60
CA SER A 250 6.29 5.17 -9.77
C SER A 250 7.28 4.01 -9.61
N GLN A 251 7.92 3.89 -8.44
CA GLN A 251 8.83 2.77 -8.17
C GLN A 251 8.12 1.42 -8.11
N GLU A 252 6.91 1.36 -7.59
CA GLU A 252 6.08 0.15 -7.56
C GLU A 252 5.76 -0.32 -8.99
N LEU A 253 5.32 0.56 -9.89
CA LEU A 253 5.11 0.24 -11.31
C LEU A 253 6.42 -0.18 -12.00
N ASP A 254 7.50 0.55 -11.75
CA ASP A 254 8.83 0.26 -12.30
C ASP A 254 9.42 -1.04 -11.74
N SER A 255 8.90 -1.57 -10.64
CA SER A 255 9.26 -2.87 -10.09
C SER A 255 8.22 -3.98 -10.38
N GLY A 256 7.15 -3.66 -11.11
CA GLY A 256 6.11 -4.63 -11.48
C GLY A 256 5.22 -5.04 -10.30
N ARG A 257 5.15 -4.19 -9.28
CA ARG A 257 4.34 -4.38 -8.08
C ARG A 257 2.99 -3.67 -8.25
N PRO A 258 1.91 -4.19 -7.63
CA PRO A 258 0.68 -3.42 -7.50
C PRO A 258 0.93 -2.15 -6.70
N LEU A 259 0.11 -1.12 -6.96
CA LEU A 259 0.18 0.14 -6.21
C LEU A 259 -0.28 -0.09 -4.77
N THR A 260 0.45 0.46 -3.81
CA THR A 260 0.04 0.44 -2.41
C THR A 260 -1.15 1.38 -2.22
N LEU A 261 -2.32 0.83 -1.88
CA LEU A 261 -3.55 1.57 -1.63
C LEU A 261 -4.03 1.32 -0.19
N HIS A 262 -3.59 2.14 0.76
CA HIS A 262 -3.95 2.00 2.17
C HIS A 262 -5.48 2.03 2.38
N GLY A 263 -6.02 1.00 3.04
CA GLY A 263 -7.46 0.89 3.30
C GLY A 263 -8.28 0.27 2.16
N ILE A 264 -7.67 0.03 0.99
CA ILE A 264 -8.34 -0.50 -0.18
C ILE A 264 -7.90 -1.96 -0.35
N PRO A 265 -8.82 -2.94 -0.28
CA PRO A 265 -8.45 -4.34 -0.33
C PRO A 265 -7.89 -4.80 -1.68
N ASP A 266 -7.00 -5.78 -1.64
CA ASP A 266 -6.50 -6.43 -2.84
C ASP A 266 -7.59 -7.28 -3.52
N LEU A 267 -7.49 -7.40 -4.85
CA LEU A 267 -8.41 -8.22 -5.64
C LEU A 267 -8.40 -9.69 -5.17
N ASP A 268 -7.21 -10.28 -4.98
CA ASP A 268 -7.05 -11.55 -4.29
C ASP A 268 -5.82 -11.52 -3.35
N PRO A 269 -6.02 -11.42 -2.02
CA PRO A 269 -4.93 -11.42 -1.06
C PRO A 269 -4.21 -12.79 -0.94
N LEU A 270 -4.73 -13.85 -1.57
CA LEU A 270 -4.13 -15.19 -1.55
C LEU A 270 -3.35 -15.52 -2.83
N THR A 271 -3.16 -14.58 -3.75
CA THR A 271 -2.48 -14.80 -5.05
C THR A 271 -1.11 -15.48 -4.90
N HIS A 272 -0.36 -15.19 -3.84
CA HIS A 272 0.96 -15.79 -3.60
C HIS A 272 0.95 -17.27 -3.19
N PHE A 273 -0.23 -17.82 -2.84
CA PHE A 273 -0.44 -19.25 -2.62
C PHE A 273 -0.75 -19.99 -3.94
N GLU A 274 -1.20 -19.30 -4.98
CA GLU A 274 -1.54 -19.92 -6.26
C GLU A 274 -0.31 -20.17 -7.16
N ALA A 275 0.82 -19.52 -6.87
CA ALA A 275 2.02 -19.56 -7.69
C ALA A 275 2.80 -20.89 -7.52
N SER A 276 2.28 -21.98 -8.10
CA SER A 276 3.02 -23.15 -8.60
C SER A 276 2.08 -24.04 -9.43
N ALA A 277 2.02 -23.78 -10.74
CA ALA A 277 1.81 -24.80 -11.77
C ALA A 277 3.07 -24.82 -12.65
#